data_AF-A0A960S5B1-F1
#
_entry.id   AF-A0A960S5B1-F1
#
_cell.length_a   1.000
_cell.length_b   1.000
_cell.length_c   1.000
_cell.angle_alpha   90.00
_cell.angle_beta   90.00
_cell.angle_gamma   90.00
#
_symmetry.space_group_name_H-M   'P 1'
#
loop_
_entity.id
_entity.type
_entity.pdbx_description
1 polymer ?
#
loop_
_entity_poly.entity_id
_entity_poly.type
_entity_poly.pdbx_seq_one_letter_code
_entity_poly.pdbx_strand_id
1 'polypeptide(L)'
;MDKDGWRKFLTLMAETNDPKKIEHLAQLFFTSEERDAISKRIRIIKELLKEEKTQREIAADYSISIAKITRGSNALKEMSSQVKEDLKGKLR
;
A
#
# COMPACT_ATOMS: atom_id res chain seq x y z
N MET A 1 6.34 19.12 -4.39
CA MET A 1 5.04 18.45 -4.48
C MET A 1 3.97 19.52 -4.55
N ASP A 2 3.16 19.53 -5.61
CA ASP A 2 1.97 20.38 -5.65
C ASP A 2 0.96 19.87 -4.62
N LYS A 3 0.80 20.64 -3.52
CA LYS A 3 -0.05 20.25 -2.40
C LYS A 3 -1.54 20.30 -2.76
N ASP A 4 -1.92 21.16 -3.70
CA ASP A 4 -3.31 21.31 -4.14
C ASP A 4 -3.70 20.12 -5.03
N GLY A 5 -2.90 19.80 -6.05
CA GLY A 5 -3.09 18.63 -6.90
C GLY A 5 -3.14 17.31 -6.10
N TRP A 6 -2.25 17.13 -5.12
CA TRP A 6 -2.27 15.94 -4.26
C TRP A 6 -3.54 15.87 -3.40
N ARG A 7 -3.97 16.98 -2.81
CA ARG A 7 -5.20 17.02 -2.01
C ARG A 7 -6.43 16.69 -2.86
N LYS A 8 -6.52 17.24 -4.07
CA LYS A 8 -7.59 16.96 -5.03
C LYS A 8 -7.64 15.49 -5.43
N PHE A 9 -6.48 14.89 -5.71
CA PHE A 9 -6.39 13.45 -5.96
C PHE A 9 -6.94 12.62 -4.80
N LEU A 10 -6.55 12.93 -3.56
CA LEU A 10 -7.05 12.21 -2.38
C LEU A 10 -8.56 12.36 -2.21
N THR A 11 -9.11 13.56 -2.40
CA THR A 11 -10.55 13.80 -2.33
C THR A 11 -11.29 13.01 -3.41
N LEU A 12 -10.82 13.06 -4.66
CA LEU A 12 -11.42 12.31 -5.77
C LEU A 12 -11.46 10.80 -5.50
N MET A 13 -10.36 10.23 -4.98
CA MET A 13 -10.30 8.82 -4.64
C MET A 13 -11.23 8.46 -3.47
N ALA A 14 -11.38 9.34 -2.48
CA ALA A 14 -12.24 9.11 -1.32
C ALA A 14 -13.74 9.20 -1.65
N GLU A 15 -14.13 10.04 -2.61
CA GLU A 15 -15.54 10.19 -3.04
C GLU A 15 -15.97 9.13 -4.06
N THR A 16 -15.02 8.43 -4.68
CA THR A 16 -15.31 7.39 -5.68
C THR A 16 -15.56 6.04 -4.99
N ASN A 17 -16.83 5.64 -4.86
CA ASN A 17 -17.23 4.38 -4.21
C ASN A 17 -17.39 3.18 -5.18
N ASP A 18 -17.17 3.38 -6.48
CA ASP A 18 -17.31 2.33 -7.50
C ASP A 18 -15.92 1.77 -7.88
N PRO A 19 -15.64 0.48 -7.60
CA PRO A 19 -14.35 -0.15 -7.93
C PRO A 19 -13.94 -0.04 -9.39
N LYS A 20 -14.89 -0.09 -10.35
CA LYS A 20 -14.58 0.04 -11.78
C LYS A 20 -14.13 1.45 -12.12
N LYS A 21 -14.74 2.46 -11.50
CA LYS A 21 -14.31 3.85 -11.66
C LYS A 21 -12.93 4.07 -11.05
N ILE A 22 -12.67 3.50 -9.87
CA ILE A 22 -11.34 3.55 -9.24
C ILE A 22 -10.29 2.92 -10.17
N GLU A 23 -10.59 1.78 -10.82
CA GLU A 23 -9.68 1.13 -11.76
C GLU A 23 -9.35 2.04 -12.96
N HIS A 24 -10.35 2.69 -13.57
CA HIS A 24 -10.12 3.64 -14.65
C HIS A 24 -9.29 4.86 -14.19
N LEU A 25 -9.55 5.39 -13.00
CA LEU A 25 -8.74 6.48 -12.42
C LEU A 25 -7.30 6.01 -12.21
N ALA A 26 -7.08 4.79 -11.72
CA ALA A 26 -5.75 4.24 -11.54
C ALA A 26 -5.02 4.00 -12.88
N GLN A 27 -5.75 3.69 -13.95
CA GLN A 27 -5.19 3.60 -15.31
C GLN A 27 -4.80 4.97 -15.87
N LEU A 28 -5.55 6.02 -15.51
CA LEU A 28 -5.29 7.40 -15.93
C LEU A 28 -4.08 8.00 -15.20
N PHE A 29 -3.99 7.83 -13.88
CA PHE A 29 -3.01 8.55 -13.05
C PHE A 29 -1.68 7.82 -12.84
N PHE A 30 -1.65 6.49 -13.04
CA PHE A 30 -0.46 5.69 -12.80
C PHE A 30 0.00 4.99 -14.08
N THR A 31 1.29 4.69 -14.17
CA THR A 31 1.81 3.81 -15.22
C THR A 31 1.57 2.33 -14.87
N SER A 32 1.79 1.43 -15.84
CA SER A 32 1.78 -0.03 -15.60
C SER A 32 2.74 -0.45 -14.49
N GLU A 33 3.94 0.12 -14.48
CA GLU A 33 5.00 -0.19 -13.53
C GLU A 33 4.63 0.31 -12.12
N GLU A 34 4.00 1.47 -12.02
CA GLU A 34 3.53 2.02 -10.74
C GLU A 34 2.40 1.17 -10.15
N ARG A 35 1.45 0.71 -10.98
CA ARG A 35 0.39 -0.20 -10.55
C ARG A 35 0.94 -1.54 -10.07
N ASP A 36 1.91 -2.12 -10.77
CA ASP A 36 2.61 -3.34 -10.35
C ASP A 36 3.37 -3.12 -9.03
N ALA A 37 4.05 -1.98 -8.89
CA ALA A 37 4.74 -1.62 -7.65
C ALA A 37 3.78 -1.47 -6.47
N ILE A 38 2.60 -0.85 -6.66
CA ILE A 38 1.55 -0.74 -5.64
C ILE A 38 1.04 -2.15 -5.26
N SER A 39 0.75 -3.00 -6.24
CA SER A 39 0.31 -4.39 -6.00
C SER A 39 1.32 -5.18 -5.14
N LYS A 40 2.61 -5.11 -5.48
CA LYS A 40 3.69 -5.73 -4.69
C LYS A 40 3.76 -5.16 -3.27
N ARG A 41 3.58 -3.84 -3.10
CA ARG A 41 3.56 -3.21 -1.77
C ARG A 41 2.38 -3.67 -0.93
N ILE A 42 1.19 -3.81 -1.49
CA ILE A 42 0.02 -4.35 -0.77
C ILE A 42 0.34 -5.75 -0.24
N ARG A 43 0.97 -6.60 -1.05
CA ARG A 43 1.33 -7.96 -0.63
C ARG A 43 2.37 -7.98 0.50
N ILE A 44 3.39 -7.11 0.44
CA ILE A 44 4.38 -6.95 1.52
C ILE A 44 3.70 -6.47 2.81
N ILE A 45 2.85 -5.45 2.73
CA ILE A 45 2.16 -4.89 3.90
C ILE A 45 1.25 -5.94 4.54
N LYS A 46 0.55 -6.75 3.74
CA LYS A 46 -0.26 -7.86 4.23
C LYS A 46 0.58 -8.86 5.04
N GLU A 47 1.74 -9.28 4.54
CA GLU A 47 2.61 -10.21 5.29
C GLU A 47 3.19 -9.59 6.56
N LEU A 48 3.57 -8.31 6.51
CA LEU A 48 4.06 -7.58 7.69
C LEU A 48 2.99 -7.44 8.78
N LEU A 49 1.71 -7.28 8.40
CA LEU A 49 0.59 -7.17 9.33
C LEU A 49 0.20 -8.51 9.98
N LYS A 50 0.51 -9.63 9.33
CA LYS A 50 0.30 -10.97 9.91
C LYS A 50 1.27 -11.26 11.05
N GLU A 51 2.46 -10.68 11.01
CA GLU A 51 3.51 -10.86 12.03
C GLU A 51 3.99 -12.34 12.18
N GLU A 52 3.71 -13.19 11.19
CA GLU A 52 4.05 -14.63 11.17
C GLU A 52 5.47 -14.90 10.66
N LYS A 53 6.02 -13.99 9.84
CA LYS A 53 7.33 -14.12 9.18
C LYS A 53 8.24 -12.96 9.53
N THR A 54 9.53 -13.24 9.63
CA THR A 54 10.56 -12.21 9.75
C THR A 54 10.67 -11.39 8.46
N GLN A 55 11.19 -10.16 8.57
CA GLN A 55 11.43 -9.33 7.39
C GLN A 55 12.38 -9.98 6.37
N ARG A 56 13.30 -10.85 6.83
CA ARG A 56 14.22 -11.59 5.98
C ARG A 56 13.51 -12.68 5.18
N GLU A 57 12.59 -13.41 5.80
CA GLU A 57 11.76 -14.41 5.13
C GLU A 57 10.84 -13.75 4.10
N ILE A 58 10.20 -12.62 4.46
CA ILE A 58 9.39 -11.84 3.51
C ILE A 58 10.26 -11.30 2.36
N ALA A 59 11.49 -10.86 2.62
CA ALA A 59 12.39 -10.43 1.55
C ALA A 59 12.71 -11.58 0.56
N ALA A 60 12.96 -12.79 1.09
CA ALA A 60 13.25 -13.97 0.31
C ALA A 60 12.04 -14.46 -0.51
N ASP A 61 10.89 -14.65 0.13
CA ASP A 61 9.64 -15.12 -0.48
C ASP A 61 9.20 -14.27 -1.68
N TYR A 62 9.48 -12.97 -1.60
CA TYR A 62 9.04 -11.99 -2.58
C TYR A 62 10.14 -11.56 -3.55
N SER A 63 11.37 -12.04 -3.37
CA SER A 63 12.55 -11.59 -4.14
C SER A 63 12.70 -10.05 -4.10
N ILE A 64 12.50 -9.46 -2.93
CA ILE A 64 12.57 -8.00 -2.70
C ILE A 64 13.69 -7.70 -1.71
N SER A 65 14.39 -6.59 -1.88
CA SER A 65 15.46 -6.20 -0.95
C SER A 65 14.93 -5.99 0.47
N ILE A 66 15.69 -6.45 1.46
CA ILE A 66 15.35 -6.26 2.89
C ILE A 66 15.10 -4.78 3.21
N ALA A 67 15.85 -3.86 2.61
CA ALA A 67 15.65 -2.41 2.81
C ALA A 67 14.24 -1.93 2.41
N LYS A 68 13.63 -2.51 1.36
CA LYS A 68 12.24 -2.18 0.99
C LYS A 68 11.25 -2.72 2.03
N ILE A 69 11.49 -3.92 2.57
CA ILE A 69 10.67 -4.50 3.64
C ILE A 69 10.78 -3.68 4.93
N THR A 70 12.00 -3.28 5.31
CA THR A 70 12.24 -2.45 6.49
C THR A 70 11.55 -1.10 6.41
N ARG A 71 11.57 -0.45 5.23
CA ARG A 71 10.81 0.80 5.02
C ARG A 71 9.31 0.60 5.21
N GLY A 72 8.75 -0.49 4.68
CA GLY A 72 7.34 -0.84 4.89
C GLY A 72 7.00 -1.07 6.36
N SER A 73 7.86 -1.82 7.08
CA SER A 73 7.69 -2.08 8.51
C SER A 73 7.76 -0.80 9.36
N ASN A 74 8.68 0.11 9.06
CA ASN A 74 8.78 1.39 9.77
C ASN A 74 7.56 2.28 9.50
N ALA A 75 7.10 2.38 8.25
CA ALA A 75 5.89 3.12 7.93
C ALA A 75 4.66 2.55 8.69
N LEU A 76 4.54 1.22 8.78
CA LEU A 76 3.50 0.59 9.59
C LEU A 76 3.66 0.90 11.08
N LYS A 77 4.88 1.00 11.61
CA LYS A 77 5.10 1.34 13.03
C LYS A 77 4.62 2.75 13.37
N GLU A 78 4.83 3.70 12.47
CA GLU A 78 4.43 5.12 12.60
C GLU A 78 2.92 5.35 12.50
N MET A 79 2.16 4.40 11.95
CA MET A 79 0.69 4.48 11.90
C MET A 79 0.07 4.31 13.29
N SER A 80 -1.08 4.93 13.53
CA SER A 80 -1.83 4.73 14.77
C SER A 80 -2.39 3.29 14.85
N SER A 81 -2.58 2.79 16.08
CA SER A 81 -3.11 1.44 16.29
C SER A 81 -4.47 1.23 15.64
N GLN A 82 -5.34 2.24 15.65
CA GLN A 82 -6.64 2.17 14.99
C GLN A 82 -6.52 1.93 13.48
N VAL A 83 -5.67 2.70 12.80
CA VAL A 83 -5.51 2.57 11.33
C VAL A 83 -4.88 1.22 10.97
N LYS A 84 -3.98 0.69 11.81
CA LYS A 84 -3.43 -0.66 11.61
C LYS A 84 -4.51 -1.73 11.73
N GLU A 85 -5.39 -1.63 12.72
CA GLU A 85 -6.49 -2.59 12.92
C GLU A 85 -7.49 -2.54 11.77
N ASP A 86 -7.90 -1.33 11.35
CA ASP A 86 -8.77 -1.14 10.19
C ASP A 86 -8.15 -1.75 8.93
N LEU A 87 -6.84 -1.58 8.75
CA LEU A 87 -6.10 -2.13 7.62
C LEU A 87 -6.00 -3.66 7.68
N LYS A 88 -5.77 -4.25 8.87
CA LYS A 88 -5.82 -5.70 9.09
C LYS A 88 -7.18 -6.26 8.69
N GLY A 89 -8.28 -5.61 9.09
CA GLY A 89 -9.63 -6.03 8.73
C GLY A 89 -9.90 -6.00 7.22
N LYS A 90 -9.40 -4.99 6.51
CA LYS A 90 -9.61 -4.79 5.06
C LYS A 90 -8.69 -5.63 4.17
N LEU A 91 -7.52 -6.04 4.66
CA LEU A 91 -6.53 -6.81 3.89
C LEU A 91 -6.50 -8.31 4.22
N ARG A 92 -7.43 -8.81 5.04
CA ARG A 92 -7.57 -10.24 5.35
C ARG A 92 -7.70 -11.10 4.10
#